data_AF-A0A127PAJ8-F1
#
_entry.id   AF-A0A127PAJ8-F1
#
_cell.length_a   1.000
_cell.length_b   1.000
_cell.length_c   1.000
_cell.angle_alpha   90.00
_cell.angle_beta   90.00
_cell.angle_gamma   90.00
#
_symmetry.space_group_name_H-M   'P 1'
#
loop_
_entity.id
_entity.type
_entity.pdbx_description
1 polymer ?
#
loop_
_entity_poly.entity_id
_entity_poly.type
_entity_poly.pdbx_seq_one_letter_code
_entity_poly.pdbx_strand_id
1 'polypeptide(L)'
;MRTETIGEYEIEYSGIQLPDSEDWAANLAIYGPSSNPMHRNDIFPSQRVVVDAVFHTEQEAEAEARAFAISMIEKGRKKDA
;
A
#
# COMPACT_ATOMS: atom_id res chain seq x y z
N MET A 1 -1.43 11.05 -3.06
CA MET A 1 -0.56 9.85 -3.12
C MET A 1 0.71 10.10 -2.34
N ARG A 2 1.09 9.18 -1.46
CA ARG A 2 2.27 9.26 -0.61
C ARG A 2 3.16 8.04 -0.84
N THR A 3 4.46 8.24 -0.74
CA THR A 3 5.47 7.19 -0.89
C THR A 3 6.37 7.16 0.35
N GLU A 4 6.67 5.96 0.84
CA GLU A 4 7.55 5.75 2.00
C GLU A 4 8.44 4.54 1.76
N THR A 5 9.68 4.59 2.25
CA THR A 5 10.62 3.46 2.18
C THR A 5 10.71 2.78 3.54
N ILE A 6 10.46 1.47 3.57
CA ILE A 6 10.51 0.62 4.77
C ILE A 6 11.57 -0.46 4.55
N GLY A 7 12.80 -0.18 5.02
CA GLY A 7 13.95 -1.05 4.79
C GLY A 7 14.33 -1.08 3.30
N GLU A 8 14.18 -2.24 2.67
CA GLU A 8 14.46 -2.45 1.23
C GLU A 8 13.20 -2.36 0.36
N TYR A 9 12.03 -2.16 0.99
CA TYR A 9 10.76 -2.05 0.31
C TYR A 9 10.36 -0.58 0.17
N GLU A 10 9.80 -0.21 -0.97
CA GLU A 10 9.14 1.07 -1.16
C GLU A 10 7.63 0.83 -1.20
N ILE A 11 6.87 1.63 -0.49
CA ILE A 11 5.41 1.56 -0.47
C ILE A 11 4.84 2.85 -1.04
N GLU A 12 3.77 2.71 -1.81
CA GLU A 12 2.99 3.83 -2.32
C GLU A 12 1.55 3.64 -1.90
N TYR A 13 0.99 4.62 -1.20
CA TYR A 13 -0.34 4.52 -0.64
C TYR A 13 -1.14 5.81 -0.83
N SER A 14 -2.46 5.67 -0.97
CA SER A 14 -3.37 6.78 -1.17
C SER A 14 -4.80 6.41 -0.78
N GLY A 15 -5.55 7.38 -0.27
CA GLY A 15 -7.01 7.30 -0.24
C GLY A 15 -7.56 7.62 -1.63
N ILE A 16 -8.38 6.73 -2.20
CA ILE A 16 -9.10 6.97 -3.46
C ILE A 16 -10.58 7.15 -3.13
N GLN A 17 -11.13 8.33 -3.43
CA GLN A 17 -12.57 8.55 -3.26
C GLN A 17 -13.36 7.62 -4.18
N LEU A 18 -14.40 6.98 -3.62
CA LEU A 18 -15.27 6.09 -4.36
C LEU A 18 -16.23 6.88 -5.27
N PRO A 19 -16.50 6.41 -6.49
CA PRO A 19 -17.49 7.04 -7.35
C PRO A 19 -18.86 6.97 -6.67
N ASP A 20 -19.60 8.07 -6.76
CA ASP A 20 -20.95 8.21 -6.22
C ASP A 20 -21.06 8.05 -4.68
N SER A 21 -19.95 8.18 -3.94
CA SER A 21 -19.92 8.23 -2.47
C SER A 21 -18.95 9.29 -1.92
N GLU A 22 -19.18 9.73 -0.68
CA GLU A 22 -18.23 10.49 0.13
C GLU A 22 -17.16 9.58 0.78
N ASP A 23 -17.29 8.27 0.57
CA ASP A 23 -16.38 7.26 1.07
C ASP A 23 -15.04 7.21 0.32
N TRP A 24 -14.04 6.72 1.02
CA TRP A 24 -12.66 6.57 0.56
C TRP A 24 -12.23 5.11 0.63
N ALA A 25 -11.44 4.67 -0.34
CA ALA A 25 -10.82 3.35 -0.36
C ALA A 25 -9.31 3.46 -0.15
N ALA A 26 -8.77 2.60 0.70
CA ALA A 26 -7.34 2.43 0.91
C ALA A 26 -6.71 1.75 -0.30
N ASN A 27 -5.82 2.44 -1.01
CA ASN A 27 -5.06 1.88 -2.13
C ASN A 27 -3.56 1.79 -1.76
N LEU A 28 -2.93 0.69 -2.15
CA LEU A 28 -1.53 0.39 -1.84
C LEU A 28 -0.84 -0.29 -3.02
N ALA A 29 0.40 0.10 -3.25
CA ALA A 29 1.40 -0.66 -4.00
C ALA A 29 2.63 -0.89 -3.11
N ILE A 30 3.27 -2.04 -3.25
CA ILE A 30 4.55 -2.36 -2.60
C ILE A 30 5.54 -2.76 -3.68
N TYR A 31 6.69 -2.11 -3.66
CA TYR A 31 7.82 -2.36 -4.52
C TYR A 31 8.94 -2.99 -3.69
N GLY A 32 9.43 -4.13 -4.15
CA GLY A 32 10.58 -4.81 -3.56
C GLY A 32 11.90 -4.30 -4.12
N PRO A 33 13.03 -4.77 -3.56
CA PRO A 33 14.34 -4.51 -4.14
C PRO A 33 14.38 -5.02 -5.59
N SER A 34 14.87 -4.16 -6.48
CA SER A 34 15.02 -4.46 -7.90
C SER A 34 16.50 -4.52 -8.26
N SER A 35 16.92 -5.58 -8.95
CA SER A 35 18.26 -5.67 -9.53
C SER A 35 18.43 -4.77 -10.76
N ASN A 36 17.34 -4.18 -11.25
CA ASN A 36 17.33 -3.29 -12.40
C ASN A 36 16.93 -1.87 -11.95
N PRO A 37 17.87 -0.90 -11.91
CA PRO A 37 17.60 0.49 -11.51
C PRO A 37 16.51 1.18 -12.35
N MET A 38 16.22 0.67 -13.55
CA MET A 38 15.24 1.25 -14.46
C MET A 38 13.78 0.84 -14.14
N HIS A 39 13.57 -0.17 -13.28
CA HIS A 39 12.24 -0.70 -12.96
C HIS A 39 12.04 -0.89 -11.46
N ARG A 40 10.91 -0.41 -10.96
CA ARG A 40 10.38 -0.83 -9.66
C ARG A 40 9.90 -2.27 -9.77
N ASN A 41 10.20 -3.09 -8.77
CA ASN A 41 9.78 -4.48 -8.72
C ASN A 41 8.45 -4.56 -7.97
N ASP A 42 7.33 -4.57 -8.70
CA ASP A 42 5.98 -4.58 -8.13
C ASP A 42 5.69 -5.95 -7.49
N ILE A 43 6.00 -6.10 -6.19
CA ILE A 43 5.68 -7.33 -5.44
C ILE A 43 4.23 -7.33 -4.96
N PHE A 44 3.63 -6.15 -4.86
CA PHE A 44 2.21 -5.95 -4.63
C PHE A 44 1.76 -4.82 -5.55
N PRO A 45 1.04 -5.11 -6.65
CA PRO A 45 0.62 -4.09 -7.59
C PRO A 45 -0.38 -3.14 -6.92
N SER A 46 -0.46 -1.92 -7.45
CA SER A 46 -1.39 -0.88 -6.98
C SER A 46 -2.82 -1.39 -7.01
N GLN A 47 -3.39 -1.60 -5.82
CA GLN A 47 -4.74 -2.13 -5.65
C GLN A 47 -5.34 -1.73 -4.29
N ARG A 48 -6.65 -1.95 -4.16
CA ARG A 48 -7.35 -1.76 -2.88
C ARG A 48 -6.89 -2.79 -1.86
N VAL A 49 -6.56 -2.30 -0.67
CA VAL A 49 -6.05 -3.10 0.43
C VAL A 49 -7.14 -4.00 1.03
N VAL A 50 -8.34 -3.45 1.18
CA VAL A 50 -9.54 -4.18 1.61
C VAL A 50 -10.68 -3.77 0.69
N VAL A 51 -11.22 -4.73 -0.06
CA VAL A 51 -12.27 -4.46 -1.06
C VAL A 51 -13.57 -4.00 -0.38
N ASP A 52 -13.83 -4.48 0.84
CA ASP A 52 -15.06 -4.20 1.59
C ASP A 52 -14.91 -3.08 2.64
N ALA A 53 -13.70 -2.54 2.86
CA ALA A 53 -13.50 -1.44 3.79
C ALA A 53 -13.62 -0.10 3.08
N VAL A 54 -14.48 0.75 3.62
CA VAL A 54 -14.66 2.13 3.22
C VAL A 54 -14.36 3.04 4.40
N PHE A 55 -13.69 4.15 4.14
CA PHE A 55 -13.25 5.13 5.13
C PHE A 55 -13.98 6.44 4.91
N HIS A 56 -14.21 7.20 5.98
CA HIS A 56 -14.94 8.46 5.87
C HIS A 56 -14.02 9.62 5.46
N THR A 57 -12.70 9.42 5.56
CA THR A 57 -11.71 10.43 5.19
C THR A 57 -10.56 9.82 4.40
N GLU A 58 -9.92 10.65 3.57
CA GLU A 58 -8.70 10.28 2.84
C GLU A 58 -7.59 9.83 3.82
N GLN A 59 -7.45 10.51 4.95
CA GLN A 59 -6.40 10.24 5.93
C GLN A 59 -6.57 8.87 6.61
N GLU A 60 -7.80 8.45 6.89
CA GLU A 60 -8.09 7.11 7.41
C GLU A 60 -7.74 6.03 6.39
N ALA A 61 -8.14 6.23 5.13
CA ALA A 61 -7.79 5.30 4.04
C ALA A 61 -6.28 5.19 3.83
N GLU A 62 -5.55 6.31 3.88
CA GLU A 62 -4.09 6.31 3.82
C GLU A 62 -3.45 5.59 5.01
N ALA A 63 -3.96 5.83 6.22
CA ALA A 63 -3.44 5.21 7.44
C ALA A 63 -3.61 3.69 7.41
N GLU A 64 -4.77 3.20 6.96
CA GLU A 64 -5.00 1.76 6.79
C GLU A 64 -4.08 1.17 5.73
N ALA A 65 -3.96 1.83 4.57
CA ALA A 65 -3.07 1.36 3.50
C ALA A 65 -1.63 1.21 3.99
N ARG A 66 -1.15 2.18 4.76
CA ARG A 66 0.18 2.14 5.38
C ARG A 66 0.30 1.01 6.40
N ALA A 67 -0.68 0.86 7.30
CA ALA A 67 -0.67 -0.18 8.32
C ALA A 67 -0.65 -1.59 7.70
N PHE A 68 -1.43 -1.80 6.64
CA PHE A 68 -1.43 -3.05 5.90
C PHE A 68 -0.11 -3.32 5.20
N ALA A 69 0.51 -2.29 4.60
CA ALA A 69 1.81 -2.42 3.97
C ALA A 69 2.88 -2.89 4.96
N ILE A 70 2.92 -2.29 6.16
CA ILE A 70 3.81 -2.70 7.25
C ILE A 70 3.54 -4.16 7.63
N SER A 71 2.26 -4.52 7.83
CA SER A 71 1.90 -5.91 8.18
C SER A 71 2.33 -6.92 7.11
N MET A 72 2.16 -6.59 5.83
CA MET A 72 2.59 -7.41 4.69
C MET A 72 4.12 -7.60 4.68
N ILE A 73 4.87 -6.51 4.82
CA ILE A 73 6.33 -6.52 4.84
C ILE A 73 6.83 -7.34 6.05
N GLU A 74 6.28 -7.13 7.24
CA GLU A 74 6.64 -7.88 8.44
C GLU A 74 6.33 -9.39 8.32
N LYS A 75 5.19 -9.74 7.73
CA LYS A 75 4.82 -11.15 7.46
C LYS A 75 5.74 -11.78 6.43
N GLY A 76 6.10 -11.06 5.37
CA GLY A 76 7.07 -11.50 4.36
C GLY A 76 8.43 -11.80 4.98
N ARG A 77 8.96 -10.86 5.78
CA ARG A 77 10.24 -11.01 6.50
C ARG A 77 10.29 -12.22 7.43
N LYS A 78 9.16 -12.64 8.00
CA LYS A 78 9.08 -13.84 8.86
C LYS A 78 9.05 -15.16 8.09
N LYS A 79 8.77 -15.16 6.78
CA LYS A 79 8.81 -16.39 5.96
C LYS A 79 10.22 -16.76 5.50
N ASP A 80 11.13 -15.79 5.49
CA ASP A 80 12.52 -15.97 5.04
C ASP A 80 13.51 -16.21 6.21
N ALA A 81 13.01 -16.34 7.45
CA ALA A 81 13.79 -16.58 8.67
C ALA A 81 13.52 -17.98 9.23
#